data_AF-A0A3P7YDI8-F1
#
_entry.id   AF-A0A3P7YDI8-F1
#
_cell.length_a   1.000
_cell.length_b   1.000
_cell.length_c   1.000
_cell.angle_alpha   90.00
_cell.angle_beta   90.00
_cell.angle_gamma   90.00
#
_symmetry.space_group_name_H-M   'P 1'
#
loop_
_entity.id
_entity.type
_entity.pdbx_description
1 polymer ?
#
loop_
_entity_poly.entity_id
_entity_poly.type
_entity_poly.pdbx_seq_one_letter_code
_entity_poly.pdbx_strand_id
1 'polypeptide(L)'
;MGVTDLRVDLDQFYQIHVDTELMRSHEVLFQPSFMGSSEAGLSDCLEFVLRDTSRLLDNSSDPSFPQKIYLTGGVAALPGLVDRIRYDIRPLLPVGSKWDNIEVIVAANPHLDAWHGARHFANSPYAEQYYTTKQMYEEYGSYYFKDHPLGNRYWINTN
;
A
#
# COMPACT_ATOMS: atom_id res chain seq x y z
N MET A 1 12.60 -18.48 56.52
CA MET A 1 12.95 -17.05 56.68
C MET A 1 12.33 -16.34 55.48
N GLY A 2 11.12 -15.81 55.68
CA GLY A 2 10.26 -15.34 54.58
C GLY A 2 10.64 -13.94 54.13
N VAL A 3 10.87 -13.78 52.83
CA VAL A 3 10.98 -12.48 52.15
C VAL A 3 9.59 -11.82 52.13
N THR A 4 9.16 -11.29 53.28
CA THR A 4 7.85 -10.63 53.43
C THR A 4 7.92 -9.10 53.31
N ASP A 5 9.11 -8.55 53.06
CA ASP A 5 9.35 -7.09 53.01
C ASP A 5 9.96 -6.57 51.69
N LEU A 6 10.00 -7.39 50.63
CA LEU A 6 10.32 -6.87 49.30
C LEU A 6 9.09 -6.12 48.76
N ARG A 7 9.06 -4.80 48.98
CA ARG A 7 8.24 -3.87 48.20
C ARG A 7 8.74 -3.91 46.76
N VAL A 8 8.29 -4.92 46.02
CA VAL A 8 8.48 -5.01 44.58
C VAL A 8 7.53 -4.01 43.96
N ASP A 9 8.08 -2.99 43.31
CA ASP A 9 7.30 -2.11 42.46
C ASP A 9 6.83 -2.92 41.25
N LEU A 10 5.54 -3.26 41.21
CA LEU A 10 4.96 -4.11 40.17
C LEU A 10 5.15 -3.48 38.79
N ASP A 11 5.20 -2.15 38.71
CA ASP A 11 5.38 -1.40 37.47
C ASP A 11 6.82 -1.53 36.92
N GLN A 12 7.81 -1.82 37.79
CA GLN A 12 9.17 -2.16 37.37
C GLN A 12 9.34 -3.65 37.06
N PHE A 13 8.56 -4.51 37.71
CA PHE A 13 8.70 -5.95 37.56
C PHE A 13 8.07 -6.48 36.25
N TYR A 14 7.04 -5.81 35.73
CA TYR A 14 6.35 -6.20 34.49
C TYR A 14 6.66 -5.27 33.32
N GLN A 15 7.95 -5.17 32.96
CA GLN A 15 8.41 -4.38 31.81
C GLN A 15 8.86 -5.27 30.65
N ILE A 16 8.55 -4.86 29.43
CA ILE A 16 9.08 -5.46 28.20
C ILE A 16 10.05 -4.45 27.58
N HIS A 17 11.31 -4.85 27.48
CA HIS A 17 12.33 -4.07 26.79
C HIS A 17 12.23 -4.32 25.28
N VAL A 18 12.19 -3.22 24.51
CA VAL A 18 12.08 -3.26 23.06
C VAL A 18 13.11 -2.27 22.50
N ASP A 19 14.09 -2.78 21.76
CA ASP A 19 15.11 -2.00 21.08
C ASP A 19 14.91 -2.10 19.56
N THR A 20 15.60 -3.06 18.95
CA THR A 20 15.67 -3.18 17.50
C THR A 20 14.45 -3.85 16.90
N GLU A 21 13.64 -4.50 17.73
CA GLU A 21 12.45 -5.25 17.33
C GLU A 21 11.47 -4.35 16.58
N LEU A 22 11.33 -3.08 16.99
CA LEU A 22 10.50 -2.10 16.29
C LEU A 22 11.00 -1.87 14.86
N MET A 23 12.30 -1.67 14.63
CA MET A 23 12.79 -1.44 13.26
C MET A 23 12.72 -2.72 12.43
N ARG A 24 13.10 -3.86 13.03
CA ARG A 24 13.11 -5.17 12.36
C ARG A 24 11.72 -5.65 11.98
N SER A 25 10.70 -5.35 12.78
CA SER A 25 9.31 -5.74 12.47
C SER A 25 8.80 -5.05 11.21
N HIS A 26 9.21 -3.81 10.94
CA HIS A 26 8.81 -3.11 9.72
C HIS A 26 9.68 -3.49 8.52
N GLU A 27 10.94 -3.87 8.74
CA GLU A 27 11.84 -4.26 7.66
C GLU A 27 11.35 -5.50 6.91
N VAL A 28 10.48 -6.33 7.52
CA VAL A 28 9.86 -7.48 6.84
C VAL A 28 9.07 -7.10 5.58
N LEU A 29 8.57 -5.86 5.50
CA LEU A 29 7.89 -5.34 4.30
C LEU A 29 8.87 -5.20 3.12
N PHE A 30 10.15 -4.99 3.40
CA PHE A 30 11.20 -4.78 2.41
C PHE A 30 12.09 -6.02 2.26
N GLN A 31 12.23 -6.82 3.32
CA GLN A 31 13.00 -8.05 3.36
C GLN A 31 12.12 -9.18 3.96
N PRO A 32 11.16 -9.72 3.18
CA PRO A 32 10.29 -10.81 3.64
C PRO A 32 11.04 -12.09 4.06
N SER A 33 12.30 -12.23 3.64
CA SER A 33 13.17 -13.35 4.06
C SER A 33 13.39 -13.42 5.57
N PHE A 34 13.25 -12.32 6.31
CA PHE A 34 13.32 -12.32 7.78
C PHE A 34 12.23 -13.15 8.45
N MET A 35 11.09 -13.34 7.78
CA MET A 35 10.02 -14.24 8.23
C MET A 35 10.01 -15.58 7.47
N GLY A 36 11.06 -15.86 6.69
CA GLY A 36 11.15 -17.07 5.86
C GLY A 36 10.26 -17.05 4.62
N SER A 37 9.72 -15.89 4.23
CA SER A 37 8.99 -15.74 2.97
C SER A 37 9.97 -15.58 1.80
N SER A 38 9.69 -16.23 0.68
CA SER A 38 10.41 -16.07 -0.59
C SER A 38 9.78 -15.02 -1.50
N GLU A 39 8.79 -14.28 -1.00
CA GLU A 39 8.15 -13.20 -1.75
C GLU A 39 9.08 -11.99 -1.92
N ALA A 40 8.81 -11.20 -2.95
CA ALA A 40 9.52 -9.96 -3.21
C ALA A 40 9.17 -8.89 -2.17
N GLY A 41 10.15 -8.08 -1.77
CA GLY A 41 9.89 -6.95 -0.89
C GLY A 41 9.07 -5.87 -1.59
N LEU A 42 8.58 -4.90 -0.81
CA LEU A 42 7.85 -3.75 -1.33
C LEU A 42 8.69 -2.95 -2.34
N SER A 43 9.99 -2.78 -2.08
CA SER A 43 10.91 -2.07 -2.99
C SER A 43 11.07 -2.79 -4.32
N ASP A 44 11.22 -4.12 -4.28
CA ASP A 44 11.32 -4.96 -5.49
C ASP A 44 10.02 -4.92 -6.30
N CYS A 45 8.87 -4.99 -5.61
CA CYS A 45 7.56 -4.86 -6.25
C CYS A 45 7.39 -3.49 -6.91
N LEU A 46 7.80 -2.42 -6.22
CA LEU A 46 7.74 -1.06 -6.74
C LEU A 46 8.67 -0.88 -7.95
N GLU A 47 9.89 -1.40 -7.87
CA GLU A 47 10.85 -1.43 -8.98
C GLU A 47 10.26 -2.13 -10.20
N PHE A 48 9.69 -3.31 -10.00
CA PHE A 48 9.05 -4.10 -11.05
C PHE A 48 7.94 -3.31 -11.76
N VAL A 49 7.03 -2.72 -10.99
CA VAL A 49 5.91 -1.93 -11.54
C VAL A 49 6.40 -0.67 -12.25
N LEU A 50 7.38 0.05 -11.69
CA LEU A 50 7.90 1.28 -12.30
C LEU A 50 8.60 1.00 -13.63
N ARG A 51 9.36 -0.09 -13.74
CA ARG A 51 10.01 -0.51 -14.99
C ARG A 51 9.02 -0.94 -16.06
N ASP A 52 7.92 -1.58 -15.68
CA ASP A 52 6.88 -1.97 -16.63
C ASP A 52 6.07 -0.76 -17.09
N THR A 53 5.73 0.12 -16.15
CA THR A 53 5.02 1.38 -16.42
C THR A 53 5.79 2.28 -17.38
N SER A 54 7.13 2.40 -17.22
CA SER A 54 7.94 3.18 -18.15
C SER A 54 7.80 2.65 -19.58
N ARG A 55 7.88 1.33 -19.77
CA ARG A 55 7.73 0.70 -21.09
C ARG A 55 6.34 0.87 -21.70
N LEU A 56 5.28 0.78 -20.89
CA LEU A 56 3.90 0.91 -21.37
C LEU A 56 3.55 2.36 -21.77
N LEU A 57 4.20 3.34 -21.14
CA LEU A 57 4.01 4.77 -21.45
C LEU A 57 4.96 5.26 -22.57
N ASP A 58 5.97 4.46 -22.95
CA ASP A 58 6.97 4.75 -23.98
C ASP A 58 6.43 4.62 -25.43
N ASN A 59 5.38 5.39 -25.75
CA ASN A 59 5.12 5.80 -27.15
C ASN A 59 5.96 7.04 -27.53
N SER A 60 6.79 7.54 -26.61
CA SER A 60 7.72 8.67 -26.78
C SER A 60 9.15 8.26 -26.41
N SER A 61 10.14 8.99 -26.91
CA SER A 61 11.58 8.69 -26.72
C SER A 61 12.13 8.94 -25.30
N ASP A 62 11.33 9.40 -24.34
CA ASP A 62 11.75 9.73 -22.98
C ASP A 62 11.00 8.83 -21.96
N PRO A 63 11.70 8.04 -21.12
CA PRO A 63 11.08 7.17 -20.15
C PRO A 63 10.17 7.96 -19.19
N SER A 64 8.88 7.63 -19.21
CA SER A 64 7.88 8.29 -18.38
C SER A 64 7.75 7.60 -17.02
N PHE A 65 8.26 8.24 -15.97
CA PHE A 65 8.04 7.81 -14.58
C PHE A 65 6.91 8.63 -13.94
N PRO A 66 6.17 8.05 -12.96
CA PRO A 66 5.19 8.82 -12.20
C PRO A 66 5.87 9.91 -11.38
N GLN A 67 5.38 11.14 -11.48
CA GLN A 67 5.91 12.26 -10.68
C GLN A 67 5.48 12.22 -9.21
N LYS A 68 4.41 11.46 -8.93
CA LYS A 68 3.81 11.36 -7.59
C LYS A 68 3.52 9.90 -7.27
N ILE A 69 3.88 9.50 -6.05
CA ILE A 69 3.54 8.20 -5.47
C ILE A 69 2.66 8.48 -4.26
N TYR A 70 1.42 7.99 -4.30
CA TYR A 70 0.45 8.21 -3.23
C TYR A 70 0.31 6.94 -2.39
N LEU A 71 0.66 7.02 -1.11
CA LEU A 71 0.66 5.91 -0.17
C LEU A 71 -0.68 5.88 0.58
N THR A 72 -1.35 4.73 0.54
CA THR A 72 -2.64 4.49 1.19
C THR A 72 -2.59 3.24 2.07
N GLY A 73 -3.60 3.07 2.93
CA GLY A 73 -3.68 1.97 3.89
C GLY A 73 -2.92 2.28 5.18
N GLY A 74 -3.29 1.60 6.28
CA GLY A 74 -2.74 1.92 7.61
C GLY A 74 -1.22 1.84 7.72
N VAL A 75 -0.59 0.95 6.94
CA VAL A 75 0.88 0.80 6.88
C VAL A 75 1.56 2.07 6.33
N ALA A 76 0.86 2.89 5.53
CA ALA A 76 1.40 4.14 5.02
C ALA A 76 1.74 5.16 6.14
N ALA A 77 1.18 4.99 7.34
CA ALA A 77 1.46 5.83 8.51
C ALA A 77 2.76 5.44 9.24
N LEU A 78 3.49 4.42 8.78
CA LEU A 78 4.75 4.01 9.39
C LEU A 78 5.79 5.14 9.33
N PRO A 79 6.43 5.49 10.46
CA PRO A 79 7.51 6.47 10.48
C PRO A 79 8.66 6.06 9.54
N GLY A 80 9.15 7.01 8.74
CA GLY A 80 10.28 6.80 7.83
C GLY A 80 9.94 6.05 6.53
N LEU A 81 8.71 5.58 6.33
CA LEU A 81 8.31 4.88 5.10
C LEU A 81 8.47 5.74 3.84
N VAL A 82 8.09 7.03 3.93
CA VAL A 82 8.23 7.99 2.83
C VAL A 82 9.70 8.11 2.39
N ASP A 83 10.60 8.28 3.36
CA ASP A 83 12.02 8.44 3.09
C ASP A 83 12.64 7.14 2.57
N ARG A 84 12.22 5.98 3.11
CA ARG A 84 12.64 4.67 2.62
C ARG A 84 12.21 4.46 1.17
N ILE A 85 10.97 4.74 0.81
CA ILE A 85 10.48 4.61 -0.58
C ILE A 85 11.26 5.55 -1.50
N ARG A 86 11.48 6.81 -1.12
CA ARG A 86 12.30 7.75 -1.91
C ARG A 86 13.72 7.23 -2.14
N TYR A 87 14.34 6.69 -1.10
CA TYR A 87 15.67 6.11 -1.17
C TYR A 87 15.72 4.93 -2.15
N ASP A 88 14.75 4.02 -2.04
CA ASP A 88 14.72 2.79 -2.84
C ASP A 88 14.41 3.04 -4.32
N ILE A 89 13.54 4.02 -4.64
CA ILE A 89 13.23 4.34 -6.04
C ILE A 89 14.31 5.18 -6.72
N ARG A 90 15.10 5.97 -5.98
CA ARG A 90 16.05 6.93 -6.57
C ARG A 90 17.00 6.30 -7.60
N PRO A 91 17.59 5.11 -7.38
CA PRO A 91 18.45 4.45 -8.36
C PRO A 91 17.76 4.10 -9.68
N LEU A 92 16.44 4.00 -9.71
CA LEU A 92 15.65 3.66 -10.90
C LEU A 92 15.36 4.87 -11.79
N LEU A 93 15.45 6.06 -11.23
CA LEU A 93 15.02 7.29 -11.89
C LEU A 93 16.16 7.91 -12.70
N PRO A 94 15.86 8.51 -13.87
CA PRO A 94 16.86 9.24 -14.65
C PRO A 94 17.44 10.41 -13.84
N VAL A 95 18.69 10.77 -14.13
CA VAL A 95 19.32 11.93 -13.49
C VAL A 95 18.73 13.22 -14.05
N GLY A 96 18.34 14.15 -13.17
CA GLY A 96 17.90 15.49 -13.55
C GLY A 96 16.81 16.05 -12.64
N SER A 97 16.68 17.38 -12.65
CA SER A 97 15.81 18.15 -11.74
C SER A 97 14.33 17.73 -11.76
N LYS A 98 13.86 17.17 -12.89
CA LYS A 98 12.51 16.63 -13.05
C LYS A 98 12.24 15.41 -12.16
N TRP A 99 13.26 14.58 -11.93
CA TRP A 99 13.12 13.27 -11.27
C TRP A 99 13.77 13.24 -9.89
N ASP A 100 14.66 14.18 -9.59
CA ASP A 100 15.29 14.32 -8.27
C ASP A 100 14.28 14.65 -7.14
N ASN A 101 13.08 15.14 -7.50
CA ASN A 101 12.05 15.60 -6.55
C ASN A 101 10.71 14.87 -6.70
N ILE A 102 10.71 13.55 -6.91
CA ILE A 102 9.45 12.78 -6.91
C ILE A 102 8.73 12.95 -5.57
N GLU A 103 7.44 13.27 -5.68
CA GLU A 103 6.59 13.53 -4.53
C GLU A 103 6.02 12.20 -4.02
N VAL A 104 6.50 11.74 -2.87
CA VAL A 104 5.87 10.64 -2.12
C VAL A 104 4.92 11.26 -1.10
N ILE A 105 3.63 11.04 -1.30
CA ILE A 105 2.53 11.64 -0.54
C ILE A 105 1.86 10.55 0.28
N VAL A 106 1.64 10.80 1.56
CA VAL A 106 0.83 9.92 2.41
C VAL A 106 -0.60 10.43 2.43
N ALA A 107 -1.56 9.51 2.40
CA ALA A 107 -2.97 9.83 2.55
C ALA A 107 -3.24 10.64 3.83
N ALA A 108 -4.26 11.51 3.81
CA ALA A 108 -4.55 12.39 4.93
C ALA A 108 -4.97 11.60 6.17
N ASN A 109 -5.78 10.54 5.98
CA ASN A 109 -6.10 9.55 7.00
C ASN A 109 -5.89 8.14 6.41
N PRO A 110 -4.65 7.58 6.46
CA PRO A 110 -4.34 6.32 5.79
C PRO A 110 -5.19 5.13 6.23
N HIS A 111 -5.73 5.17 7.45
CA HIS A 111 -6.63 4.16 8.00
C HIS A 111 -8.08 4.25 7.49
N LEU A 112 -8.55 5.45 7.11
CA LEU A 112 -9.98 5.72 6.85
C LEU A 112 -10.27 6.23 5.44
N ASP A 113 -9.28 6.75 4.72
CA ASP A 113 -9.49 7.40 3.42
C ASP A 113 -10.07 6.44 2.37
N ALA A 114 -9.74 5.14 2.44
CA ALA A 114 -10.38 4.12 1.59
C ALA A 114 -11.90 4.04 1.84
N TRP A 115 -12.32 4.03 3.11
CA TRP A 115 -13.73 4.04 3.47
C TRP A 115 -14.40 5.39 3.16
N HIS A 116 -13.72 6.50 3.38
CA HIS A 116 -14.21 7.83 3.00
C HIS A 116 -14.42 7.95 1.49
N GLY A 117 -13.52 7.39 0.68
CA GLY A 117 -13.67 7.31 -0.77
C GLY A 117 -14.89 6.50 -1.17
N ALA A 118 -15.10 5.32 -0.58
CA ALA A 118 -16.28 4.49 -0.83
C ALA A 118 -17.58 5.19 -0.39
N ARG A 119 -17.59 5.85 0.76
CA ARG A 119 -18.72 6.67 1.24
C ARG A 119 -19.02 7.82 0.28
N HIS A 120 -17.99 8.52 -0.20
CA HIS A 120 -18.15 9.60 -1.16
C HIS A 120 -18.76 9.09 -2.46
N PHE A 121 -18.25 7.95 -2.98
CA PHE A 121 -18.81 7.29 -4.15
C PHE A 121 -20.28 6.89 -3.94
N ALA A 122 -20.61 6.24 -2.83
CA ALA A 122 -21.98 5.77 -2.55
C ALA A 122 -23.01 6.90 -2.42
N ASN A 123 -22.58 8.09 -2.00
CA ASN A 123 -23.44 9.28 -1.95
C ASN A 123 -23.45 10.08 -3.26
N SER A 124 -22.69 9.66 -4.28
CA SER A 124 -22.65 10.33 -5.58
C SER A 124 -23.85 9.94 -6.45
N PRO A 125 -24.30 10.82 -7.35
CA PRO A 125 -25.41 10.50 -8.27
C PRO A 125 -25.06 9.38 -9.27
N TYR A 126 -23.77 9.04 -9.41
CA TYR A 126 -23.30 7.99 -10.31
C TYR A 126 -23.39 6.59 -9.68
N ALA A 127 -23.56 6.48 -8.36
CA ALA A 127 -23.48 5.20 -7.65
C ALA A 127 -24.49 4.17 -8.15
N GLU A 128 -25.74 4.60 -8.40
CA GLU A 128 -26.82 3.73 -8.89
C GLU A 128 -26.50 3.07 -10.23
N GLN A 129 -25.70 3.74 -11.07
CA GLN A 129 -25.29 3.20 -12.37
C GLN A 129 -24.47 1.92 -12.21
N TYR A 130 -23.77 1.77 -11.09
CA TYR A 130 -22.81 0.70 -10.83
C TYR A 130 -23.29 -0.34 -9.80
N TYR A 131 -24.45 -0.15 -9.19
CA TYR A 131 -25.03 -1.15 -8.31
C TYR A 131 -25.66 -2.31 -9.09
N THR A 132 -25.36 -3.53 -8.64
CA THR A 132 -26.03 -4.75 -9.09
C THR A 132 -27.36 -4.88 -8.36
N THR A 133 -28.47 -4.91 -9.11
CA THR A 133 -29.79 -5.12 -8.53
C THR A 133 -30.03 -6.60 -8.25
N LYS A 134 -31.02 -6.91 -7.40
CA LYS A 134 -31.45 -8.30 -7.16
C LYS A 134 -31.87 -9.01 -8.45
N GLN A 135 -32.61 -8.32 -9.32
CA GLN A 135 -33.05 -8.88 -10.61
C GLN A 135 -31.86 -9.24 -11.50
N MET A 136 -30.85 -8.35 -11.60
CA MET A 136 -29.62 -8.64 -12.37
C MET A 136 -28.89 -9.87 -11.83
N TYR A 137 -28.82 -10.02 -10.50
CA TYR A 137 -28.21 -11.19 -9.88
C TYR A 137 -28.98 -12.48 -10.18
N GLU A 138 -30.31 -12.44 -10.14
CA GLU A 138 -31.16 -13.61 -10.45
C GLU A 138 -31.07 -14.01 -11.94
N GLU A 139 -30.88 -13.05 -12.85
CA GLU A 139 -30.77 -13.29 -14.30
C GLU A 139 -29.36 -13.72 -14.73
N TYR A 140 -28.31 -13.06 -14.24
CA TYR A 140 -26.92 -13.27 -14.68
C TYR A 140 -26.08 -14.15 -13.73
N GLY A 141 -26.59 -14.41 -12.53
CA GLY A 141 -25.97 -15.29 -11.54
C GLY A 141 -24.89 -14.62 -10.68
N SER A 142 -24.26 -15.42 -9.82
CA SER A 142 -23.35 -14.96 -8.77
C SER A 142 -22.01 -14.40 -9.23
N TYR A 143 -21.64 -14.63 -10.48
CA TYR A 143 -20.39 -14.16 -11.07
C TYR A 143 -20.55 -12.84 -11.85
N TYR A 144 -21.77 -12.30 -11.92
CA TYR A 144 -22.03 -11.05 -12.59
C TYR A 144 -21.74 -9.86 -11.67
N PHE A 145 -20.81 -9.02 -12.12
CA PHE A 145 -20.53 -7.71 -11.53
C PHE A 145 -20.65 -6.66 -12.62
N LYS A 146 -21.29 -5.52 -12.31
CA LYS A 146 -21.27 -4.38 -13.21
C LYS A 146 -19.85 -3.88 -13.38
N ASP A 147 -19.48 -3.58 -14.62
CA ASP A 147 -18.19 -2.99 -14.92
C ASP A 147 -18.09 -1.60 -14.28
N HIS A 148 -17.01 -1.38 -13.55
CA HIS A 148 -16.74 -0.14 -12.82
C HIS A 148 -15.30 0.27 -13.09
N PRO A 149 -15.00 1.54 -13.41
CA PRO A 149 -13.63 1.98 -13.72
C PRO A 149 -12.59 1.68 -12.63
N LEU A 150 -13.02 1.64 -11.36
CA LEU A 150 -12.19 1.30 -10.19
C LEU A 150 -12.37 -0.16 -9.72
N GLY A 151 -13.19 -0.96 -10.42
CA GLY A 151 -13.42 -2.36 -10.13
C GLY A 151 -12.39 -3.25 -10.83
N ASN A 152 -12.36 -4.53 -10.45
CA ASN A 152 -11.56 -5.51 -11.18
C ASN A 152 -12.15 -5.71 -12.58
N ARG A 153 -11.31 -5.56 -13.60
CA ARG A 153 -11.74 -5.85 -14.98
C ARG A 153 -11.89 -7.35 -15.17
N TYR A 154 -13.00 -7.75 -15.79
CA TYR A 154 -13.20 -9.11 -16.27
C TYR A 154 -12.43 -9.28 -17.58
N TRP A 155 -11.29 -9.96 -17.54
CA TRP A 155 -10.52 -10.29 -18.73
C TRP A 155 -11.15 -11.49 -19.42
N ILE A 156 -11.98 -11.23 -20.44
CA ILE A 156 -12.34 -12.27 -21.40
C ILE A 156 -11.13 -12.43 -22.32
N ASN A 157 -10.50 -13.60 -22.32
CA ASN A 157 -9.55 -13.97 -23.38
C ASN A 157 -10.31 -13.95 -24.71
N THR A 158 -10.28 -12.83 -25.42
CA THR A 158 -10.59 -12.80 -26.85
C THR A 158 -9.41 -13.42 -27.58
N ASN A 159 -9.58 -14.67 -28.01
CA ASN A 159 -8.69 -15.35 -28.95
C ASN A 159 -8.53 -14.57 -30.25
#